data_AF-A0A1G3LXH5-F1
#
_entry.id   AF-A0A1G3LXH5-F1
#
_cell.length_a   1.000
_cell.length_b   1.000
_cell.length_c   1.000
_cell.angle_alpha   90.00
_cell.angle_beta   90.00
_cell.angle_gamma   90.00
#
_symmetry.space_group_name_H-M   'P 1'
#
loop_
_entity.id
_entity.type
_entity.pdbx_description
1 polymer ?
#
loop_
_entity_poly.entity_id
_entity_poly.type
_entity_poly.pdbx_seq_one_letter_code
_entity_poly.pdbx_strand_id
1 'polypeptide(L)'
;MIESLKTLLRRLLNTSGGGIRYKVGGVVYVQRPLVLLQIEQLSSFLGAMTIPAGLNVVGIVRLLGDRIADALAILLTPAGTEVYQKDMAATAEHLRNYVDIETAVRVVEDFLTCNPVGSVFDKLAGVMAKWLQMAETATGSTSSSASSPAGT
;
A
#
# COMPACT_ATOMS: atom_id res chain seq x y z
N MET A 1 -15.51 -17.37 -4.85
CA MET A 1 -14.61 -16.20 -4.78
C MET A 1 -15.30 -14.91 -4.30
N ILE A 2 -16.53 -14.60 -4.75
CA ILE A 2 -17.26 -13.36 -4.39
C ILE A 2 -17.74 -13.33 -2.92
N GLU A 3 -18.09 -14.49 -2.33
CA GLU A 3 -18.57 -14.56 -0.94
C GLU A 3 -17.47 -14.31 0.11
N SER A 4 -16.21 -14.64 -0.21
CA SER A 4 -15.07 -14.32 0.67
C SER A 4 -14.84 -12.82 0.73
N LEU A 5 -14.99 -12.11 -0.41
CA LEU A 5 -14.88 -10.65 -0.48
C LEU A 5 -16.04 -9.95 0.24
N LYS A 6 -17.28 -10.45 0.12
CA LYS A 6 -18.44 -9.90 0.86
C LYS A 6 -18.36 -10.14 2.36
N THR A 7 -17.75 -11.25 2.79
CA THR A 7 -17.55 -11.59 4.21
C THR A 7 -16.41 -10.77 4.81
N LEU A 8 -15.33 -10.55 4.04
CA LEU A 8 -14.29 -9.59 4.36
C LEU A 8 -14.89 -8.19 4.45
N LEU A 9 -15.57 -7.70 3.40
CA LEU A 9 -16.22 -6.39 3.40
C LEU A 9 -17.22 -6.25 4.55
N ARG A 10 -17.99 -7.28 4.90
CA ARG A 10 -18.86 -7.24 6.09
C ARG A 10 -18.07 -7.16 7.40
N ARG A 11 -16.96 -7.88 7.57
CA ARG A 11 -16.07 -7.69 8.74
C ARG A 11 -15.41 -6.31 8.78
N LEU A 12 -15.03 -5.78 7.62
CA LEU A 12 -14.40 -4.46 7.47
C LEU A 12 -15.41 -3.31 7.69
N LEU A 13 -16.68 -3.50 7.33
CA LEU A 13 -17.74 -2.49 7.46
C LEU A 13 -18.50 -2.57 8.81
N ASN A 14 -18.48 -3.71 9.50
CA ASN A 14 -19.19 -3.90 10.77
C ASN A 14 -18.32 -3.62 12.02
N THR A 15 -17.11 -3.08 11.84
CA THR A 15 -16.24 -2.58 12.92
C THR A 15 -16.45 -1.07 13.08
N SER A 16 -17.62 -0.70 13.59
CA SER A 16 -17.89 0.66 14.06
C SER A 16 -16.94 1.00 15.23
N GLY A 17 -15.75 1.54 14.93
CA GLY A 17 -14.87 2.25 15.87
C GLY A 17 -13.63 1.51 16.45
N GLY A 18 -13.43 0.23 16.18
CA GLY A 18 -12.42 -0.61 16.86
C GLY A 18 -11.20 -1.00 16.02
N GLY A 19 -10.41 -0.05 15.57
CA GLY A 19 -9.09 -0.36 14.98
C GLY A 19 -8.03 -0.66 16.06
N ILE A 20 -6.95 -1.34 15.68
CA ILE A 20 -5.82 -1.61 16.60
C ILE A 20 -5.11 -0.29 16.90
N ARG A 21 -4.80 -0.04 18.17
CA ARG A 21 -4.27 1.25 18.64
C ARG A 21 -2.81 1.17 19.01
N TYR A 22 -2.06 2.20 18.64
CA TYR A 22 -0.64 2.35 18.93
C TYR A 22 -0.38 3.72 19.50
N LYS A 23 0.45 3.82 20.54
CA LYS A 23 0.90 5.11 21.08
C LYS A 23 2.34 5.33 20.63
N VAL A 24 2.56 6.34 19.80
CA VAL A 24 3.87 6.68 19.23
C VAL A 24 4.10 8.16 19.50
N GLY A 25 5.20 8.53 20.17
CA GLY A 25 5.53 9.94 20.43
C GLY A 25 4.43 10.74 21.15
N GLY A 26 3.57 10.08 21.94
CA GLY A 26 2.43 10.72 22.61
C GLY A 26 1.16 10.82 21.74
N VAL A 27 1.24 10.56 20.45
CA VAL A 27 0.09 10.51 19.53
C VAL A 27 -0.48 9.09 19.48
N VAL A 28 -1.82 8.99 19.51
CA VAL A 28 -2.51 7.71 19.35
C VAL A 28 -2.82 7.52 17.87
N TYR A 29 -2.28 6.45 17.30
CA TYR A 29 -2.56 5.99 15.95
C TYR A 29 -3.50 4.80 15.99
N VAL A 30 -4.33 4.70 14.95
CA VAL A 30 -5.29 3.62 14.76
C VAL A 30 -5.03 2.98 13.41
N GLN A 31 -4.91 1.66 13.42
CA GLN A 31 -4.90 0.84 12.22
C GLN A 31 -6.30 0.30 11.98
N ARG A 32 -6.82 0.56 10.78
CA ARG A 32 -8.16 0.15 10.34
C ARG A 32 -8.02 -0.75 9.11
N PRO A 33 -9.08 -1.50 8.77
CA PRO A 33 -9.28 -2.00 7.41
C PRO A 33 -8.81 -1.02 6.33
N LEU A 34 -8.05 -1.52 5.34
CA LEU A 34 -7.63 -0.67 4.23
C LEU A 34 -8.85 -0.15 3.45
N VAL A 35 -8.84 1.15 3.20
CA VAL A 35 -9.73 1.80 2.24
C VAL A 35 -9.06 1.92 0.87
N LEU A 36 -9.85 2.15 -0.18
CA LEU A 36 -9.35 2.25 -1.57
C LEU A 36 -8.17 3.23 -1.70
N LEU A 37 -8.27 4.40 -1.08
CA LEU A 37 -7.20 5.40 -1.10
C LEU A 37 -5.88 4.85 -0.53
N GLN A 38 -5.92 4.11 0.58
CA GLN A 38 -4.70 3.52 1.15
C GLN A 38 -4.15 2.39 0.28
N ILE A 39 -5.01 1.65 -0.44
CA ILE A 39 -4.57 0.63 -1.41
C ILE A 39 -3.82 1.28 -2.57
N GLU A 40 -4.31 2.40 -3.09
CA GLU A 40 -3.66 3.18 -4.15
C GLU A 40 -2.31 3.76 -3.68
N GLN A 41 -2.28 4.33 -2.47
CA GLN A 41 -1.04 4.84 -1.88
C GLN A 41 -0.01 3.72 -1.67
N LEU A 42 -0.46 2.59 -1.12
CA LEU A 42 0.42 1.45 -0.87
C LEU A 42 0.92 0.83 -2.17
N SER A 43 0.08 0.73 -3.20
CA SER A 43 0.51 0.19 -4.50
C SER A 43 1.54 1.10 -5.16
N SER A 44 1.30 2.41 -5.20
CA SER A 44 2.26 3.39 -5.71
C SER A 44 3.59 3.33 -4.95
N PHE A 45 3.52 3.22 -3.62
CA PHE A 45 4.68 3.13 -2.76
C PHE A 45 5.51 1.85 -3.01
N LEU A 46 4.84 0.70 -3.17
CA LEU A 46 5.44 -0.62 -3.40
C LEU A 46 5.90 -0.83 -4.84
N GLY A 47 5.27 -0.19 -5.83
CA GLY A 47 5.62 -0.33 -7.24
C GLY A 47 7.06 0.07 -7.57
N ALA A 48 7.68 0.89 -6.72
CA ALA A 48 9.09 1.25 -6.81
C ALA A 48 10.04 0.19 -6.22
N MET A 49 9.54 -0.92 -5.69
CA MET A 49 10.33 -1.94 -4.98
C MET A 49 10.15 -3.33 -5.58
N THR A 50 11.27 -4.04 -5.72
CA THR A 50 11.26 -5.48 -5.99
C THR A 50 11.05 -6.21 -4.66
N ILE A 51 9.97 -6.97 -4.53
CA ILE A 51 9.65 -7.75 -3.32
C ILE A 51 10.10 -9.21 -3.53
N PRO A 52 11.16 -9.67 -2.85
CA PRO A 52 11.56 -11.08 -2.84
C PRO A 52 10.44 -12.03 -2.41
N ALA A 53 10.36 -13.20 -3.04
CA ALA A 53 9.50 -14.27 -2.58
C ALA A 53 9.94 -14.79 -1.20
N GLY A 54 8.97 -15.15 -0.34
CA GLY A 54 9.26 -15.76 0.97
C GLY A 54 9.69 -14.78 2.07
N LEU A 55 9.45 -13.48 1.89
CA LEU A 55 9.72 -12.48 2.92
C LEU A 55 8.84 -12.67 4.17
N ASN A 56 9.49 -12.70 5.33
CA ASN A 56 8.81 -12.63 6.63
C ASN A 56 8.64 -11.16 7.08
N VAL A 57 7.89 -10.93 8.17
CA VAL A 57 7.60 -9.57 8.71
C VAL A 57 8.87 -8.75 8.91
N VAL A 58 9.88 -9.35 9.56
CA VAL A 58 11.17 -8.69 9.82
C VAL A 58 11.88 -8.34 8.51
N GLY A 59 11.82 -9.23 7.52
CA GLY A 59 12.35 -9.00 6.19
C GLY A 59 11.66 -7.83 5.49
N ILE A 60 10.34 -7.68 5.63
CA ILE A 60 9.59 -6.54 5.07
C ILE A 60 10.06 -5.24 5.72
N VAL A 61 10.14 -5.21 7.05
CA VAL A 61 10.63 -4.05 7.81
C VAL A 61 12.04 -3.65 7.36
N ARG A 62 12.93 -4.62 7.16
CA ARG A 62 14.29 -4.38 6.65
C ARG A 62 14.32 -3.92 5.20
N LEU A 63 13.47 -4.50 4.34
CA LEU A 63 13.34 -4.10 2.93
C LEU A 63 12.89 -2.64 2.81
N LEU A 64 11.96 -2.22 3.68
CA LEU A 64 11.46 -0.85 3.72
C LEU A 64 12.52 0.13 4.23
N GLY A 65 13.39 -0.28 5.16
CA GLY A 65 14.50 0.53 5.66
C GLY A 65 14.04 1.95 6.05
N ASP A 66 14.68 2.96 5.48
CA ASP A 66 14.38 4.38 5.75
C ASP A 66 12.97 4.82 5.32
N ARG A 67 12.31 4.04 4.45
CA ARG A 67 10.95 4.28 3.97
C ARG A 67 9.87 3.66 4.85
N ILE A 68 10.25 2.97 5.94
CA ILE A 68 9.28 2.34 6.83
C ILE A 68 8.30 3.35 7.43
N ALA A 69 8.77 4.54 7.77
CA ALA A 69 7.92 5.59 8.32
C ALA A 69 6.82 6.01 7.31
N ASP A 70 7.16 6.07 6.02
CA ASP A 70 6.21 6.41 4.95
C ASP A 70 5.17 5.29 4.79
N ALA A 71 5.60 4.03 4.83
CA ALA A 71 4.71 2.88 4.78
C ALA A 71 3.76 2.85 5.99
N LEU A 72 4.29 3.05 7.20
CA LEU A 72 3.48 3.12 8.42
C LEU A 72 2.50 4.30 8.37
N ALA A 73 2.91 5.43 7.80
CA ALA A 73 2.02 6.58 7.65
C ALA A 73 0.83 6.25 6.74
N ILE A 74 1.00 5.38 5.74
CA ILE A 74 -0.12 4.91 4.92
C ILE A 74 -1.06 4.06 5.76
N LEU A 75 -0.53 3.11 6.53
CA LEU A 75 -1.29 2.12 7.31
C LEU A 75 -1.99 2.71 8.55
N LEU A 76 -1.34 3.66 9.21
CA LEU A 76 -1.78 4.24 10.47
C LEU A 76 -2.48 5.57 10.23
N THR A 77 -3.53 5.84 11.01
CA THR A 77 -4.25 7.12 10.99
C THR A 77 -4.32 7.68 12.41
N PRO A 78 -3.98 8.96 12.64
CA PRO A 78 -4.16 9.57 13.95
C PRO A 78 -5.60 9.39 14.44
N ALA A 79 -5.76 9.12 15.74
CA ALA A 79 -7.07 8.93 16.34
C ALA A 79 -7.92 10.20 16.17
N GLY A 80 -9.15 10.03 15.67
CA GLY A 80 -10.05 11.16 15.40
C GLY A 80 -9.85 11.83 14.04
N THR A 81 -8.86 11.39 13.25
CA THR A 81 -8.64 11.86 11.88
C THR A 81 -9.21 10.86 10.87
N GLU A 82 -9.84 11.39 9.82
CA GLU A 82 -10.26 10.57 8.67
C GLU A 82 -9.08 10.36 7.71
N VAL A 83 -9.06 9.21 7.03
CA VAL A 83 -7.93 8.82 6.16
C VAL A 83 -7.64 9.86 5.08
N TYR A 84 -8.67 10.48 4.49
CA TYR A 84 -8.52 11.48 3.43
C TYR A 84 -8.06 12.86 3.92
N GLN A 85 -8.18 13.14 5.22
CA GLN A 85 -7.74 14.39 5.85
C GLN A 85 -6.34 14.28 6.44
N LYS A 86 -5.77 13.06 6.46
CA LYS A 86 -4.47 12.78 7.06
C LYS A 86 -3.36 13.47 6.26
N ASP A 87 -2.57 14.29 6.94
CA ASP A 87 -1.32 14.79 6.39
C ASP A 87 -0.29 13.65 6.36
N MET A 88 -0.03 13.14 5.17
CA MET A 88 0.88 12.03 4.96
C MET A 88 2.33 12.36 5.33
N ALA A 89 2.79 13.56 4.98
CA ALA A 89 4.18 13.98 5.18
C ALA A 89 4.46 14.20 6.66
N ALA A 90 3.58 14.96 7.34
CA ALA A 90 3.70 15.21 8.78
C ALA A 90 3.58 13.91 9.59
N THR A 91 2.69 12.99 9.18
CA THR A 91 2.55 11.68 9.83
C THR A 91 3.83 10.85 9.66
N ALA A 92 4.39 10.78 8.46
CA ALA A 92 5.62 10.04 8.20
C ALA A 92 6.81 10.62 8.97
N GLU A 93 6.97 11.94 9.00
CA GLU A 93 8.01 12.61 9.77
C GLU A 93 7.89 12.32 11.28
N HIS A 94 6.68 12.42 11.82
CA HIS A 94 6.42 12.08 13.21
C HIS A 94 6.76 10.62 13.52
N LEU A 95 6.31 9.68 12.68
CA LEU A 95 6.60 8.27 12.85
C LEU A 95 8.11 8.01 12.77
N ARG A 96 8.82 8.64 11.84
CA ARG A 96 10.28 8.51 11.68
C ARG A 96 11.05 8.87 12.95
N ASN A 97 10.60 9.90 13.66
CA ASN A 97 11.29 10.41 14.84
C ASN A 97 10.95 9.64 16.13
N TYR A 98 9.78 9.01 16.19
CA TYR A 98 9.24 8.48 17.45
C TYR A 98 8.86 7.01 17.44
N VAL A 99 8.75 6.36 16.27
CA VAL A 99 8.40 4.94 16.21
C VAL A 99 9.63 4.09 16.52
N ASP A 100 9.50 3.22 17.51
CA ASP A 100 10.51 2.17 17.72
C ASP A 100 10.29 0.99 16.75
N ILE A 101 11.36 0.22 16.57
CA ILE A 101 11.35 -0.91 15.65
C ILE A 101 10.35 -2.01 16.05
N GLU A 102 10.13 -2.19 17.35
CA GLU A 102 9.20 -3.20 17.89
C GLU A 102 7.74 -2.87 17.51
N THR A 103 7.36 -1.60 17.68
CA THR A 103 6.06 -1.07 17.29
C THR A 103 5.88 -1.14 15.78
N ALA A 104 6.91 -0.80 15.00
CA ALA A 104 6.87 -0.91 13.55
C ALA A 104 6.63 -2.36 13.09
N VAL A 105 7.36 -3.32 13.66
CA VAL A 105 7.17 -4.76 13.40
C VAL A 105 5.75 -5.19 13.75
N ARG A 106 5.25 -4.82 14.93
CA ARG A 106 3.89 -5.14 15.37
C ARG A 106 2.82 -4.58 14.43
N VAL A 107 2.95 -3.33 13.99
CA VAL A 107 2.01 -2.70 13.05
C VAL A 107 1.97 -3.47 11.72
N VAL A 108 3.14 -3.91 11.23
CA VAL A 108 3.22 -4.71 10.00
C VAL A 108 2.61 -6.09 10.23
N GLU A 109 2.92 -6.77 11.34
CA GLU A 109 2.34 -8.07 11.66
C GLU A 109 0.81 -8.00 11.77
N ASP A 110 0.28 -6.99 12.46
CA ASP A 110 -1.15 -6.75 12.61
C ASP A 110 -1.80 -6.40 11.27
N PHE A 111 -1.12 -5.63 10.42
CA PHE A 111 -1.56 -5.36 9.05
C PHE A 111 -1.74 -6.64 8.25
N LEU A 112 -0.73 -7.52 8.31
CA LEU A 112 -0.71 -8.79 7.61
C LEU A 112 -1.73 -9.78 8.18
N THR A 113 -2.01 -9.71 9.48
CA THR A 113 -3.04 -10.54 10.12
C THR A 113 -4.45 -10.06 9.74
N CYS A 114 -4.67 -8.75 9.66
CA CYS A 114 -5.96 -8.17 9.25
C CYS A 114 -6.25 -8.35 7.75
N ASN A 115 -5.22 -8.50 6.91
CA ASN A 115 -5.34 -8.59 5.46
C ASN A 115 -4.72 -9.92 4.99
N PRO A 116 -5.49 -10.96 4.57
CA PRO A 116 -4.92 -12.25 4.16
C PRO A 116 -3.90 -12.09 3.02
N VAL A 117 -2.62 -12.03 3.42
CA VAL A 117 -1.48 -11.44 2.71
C VAL A 117 -1.13 -12.16 1.42
N GLY A 118 -1.22 -13.49 1.44
CA GLY A 118 -0.87 -14.31 0.28
C GLY A 118 -1.71 -13.97 -0.96
N SER A 119 -2.85 -13.27 -0.82
CA SER A 119 -3.59 -12.79 -1.97
C SER A 119 -3.46 -11.28 -2.20
N VAL A 120 -3.15 -10.47 -1.19
CA VAL A 120 -3.15 -9.01 -1.37
C VAL A 120 -1.89 -8.54 -2.09
N PHE A 121 -0.71 -8.96 -1.65
CA PHE A 121 0.54 -8.61 -2.36
C PHE A 121 0.62 -9.28 -3.73
N ASP A 122 0.21 -10.55 -3.84
CA ASP A 122 0.18 -11.26 -5.13
C ASP A 122 -0.86 -10.66 -6.10
N LYS A 123 -2.03 -10.22 -5.61
CA LYS A 123 -2.99 -9.48 -6.44
C LYS A 123 -2.49 -8.08 -6.79
N LEU A 124 -1.84 -7.37 -5.86
CA LEU A 124 -1.27 -6.05 -6.15
C LEU A 124 -0.20 -6.15 -7.24
N ALA A 125 0.74 -7.10 -7.08
CA ALA A 125 1.79 -7.39 -8.04
C ALA A 125 1.21 -7.85 -9.38
N GLY A 126 0.22 -8.74 -9.36
CA GLY A 126 -0.46 -9.22 -10.57
C GLY A 126 -1.27 -8.14 -11.31
N VAL A 127 -1.92 -7.21 -10.58
CA VAL A 127 -2.60 -6.07 -11.17
C VAL A 127 -1.59 -5.07 -11.73
N MET A 128 -0.51 -4.77 -11.01
CA MET A 128 0.56 -3.90 -11.52
C MET A 128 1.22 -4.47 -12.77
N ALA A 129 1.52 -5.76 -12.81
CA ALA A 129 2.09 -6.42 -13.99
C ALA A 129 1.16 -6.29 -15.22
N LYS A 130 -0.17 -6.39 -15.01
CA LYS A 130 -1.16 -6.17 -16.08
C LYS A 130 -1.22 -4.72 -16.53
N TRP A 131 -1.11 -3.76 -15.62
CA TRP A 131 -1.11 -2.34 -15.96
C TRP A 131 0.15 -1.92 -16.71
N LEU A 132 1.32 -2.43 -16.30
CA LEU A 132 2.57 -2.25 -17.05
C LEU A 132 2.48 -2.85 -18.46
N GLN A 133 1.95 -4.07 -18.62
CA GLN A 133 1.74 -4.66 -19.95
C GLN A 133 0.77 -3.85 -20.82
N MET A 134 -0.30 -3.28 -20.24
CA MET A 134 -1.23 -2.42 -20.96
C MET A 134 -0.62 -1.07 -21.34
N ALA A 135 0.26 -0.51 -20.51
CA ALA A 135 0.98 0.73 -20.83
C ALA A 135 2.02 0.52 -21.95
N GLU A 136 2.76 -0.59 -21.93
CA GLU A 136 3.72 -0.92 -22.99
C GLU A 136 3.04 -1.18 -24.35
N THR A 137 1.87 -1.82 -24.35
CA THR A 137 1.09 -2.05 -25.58
C THR A 137 0.40 -0.80 -26.12
N ALA A 138 0.10 0.20 -25.29
CA ALA A 138 -0.47 1.47 -25.72
C ALA A 138 0.57 2.47 -26.30
N THR A 139 1.86 2.27 -26.02
CA THR A 139 2.94 3.19 -26.45
C THR A 139 3.69 2.71 -27.70
N GLY A 140 3.44 1.49 -28.15
CA GLY A 140 4.11 0.85 -29.29
C GLY A 140 3.29 0.85 -30.58
N SER A 141 2.88 2.00 -31.11
CA SER A 141 2.32 2.10 -32.48
C SER A 141 2.48 3.50 -33.07
N THR A 142 3.71 3.89 -33.37
CA THR A 142 4.00 4.94 -34.35
C THR A 142 5.08 4.45 -35.31
N SER A 143 4.76 3.39 -36.07
CA SER A 143 5.53 3.07 -37.28
C SER A 143 5.17 4.09 -38.35
N SER A 144 6.05 5.07 -38.53
CA SER A 144 6.04 6.01 -39.66
C SER A 144 6.25 5.24 -40.97
N SER A 145 5.26 5.28 -41.86
CA SER A 145 5.43 4.93 -43.27
C SER A 145 5.00 6.13 -44.12
N ALA A 146 5.88 7.13 -44.18
CA ALA A 146 5.81 8.18 -45.19
C ALA A 146 6.69 7.75 -46.37
N SER A 147 6.06 7.38 -47.47
CA SER A 147 6.75 7.18 -48.75
C SER A 147 5.86 7.69 -49.88
N SER A 148 6.14 8.92 -50.33
CA SER A 148 5.63 9.48 -51.59
C SER A 148 6.82 9.76 -52.50
N PRO A 149 6.93 9.14 -53.69
CA PRO A 149 7.81 9.60 -54.74
C PRO A 149 7.06 10.51 -55.73
N ALA A 150 7.85 11.42 -56.31
CA ALA A 150 7.47 12.54 -57.14
C ALA A 150 6.80 12.17 -58.47
N GLY A 151 5.90 13.05 -58.92
CA GLY A 151 5.29 13.01 -60.25
C GLY A 151 6.28 13.37 -61.37
N THR A 152 6.07 12.72 -62.50
CA THR A 152 6.67 12.99 -63.82
C THR A 152 5.96 14.12 -64.54
#